data_AF-A0ABC9VS57-F1
#
_entry.id   AF-A0ABC9VS57-F1
#
_cell.length_a   1.000
_cell.length_b   1.000
_cell.length_c   1.000
_cell.angle_alpha   90.00
_cell.angle_beta   90.00
_cell.angle_gamma   90.00
#
_symmetry.space_group_name_H-M   'P 1'
#
loop_
_entity.id
_entity.type
_entity.pdbx_description
1 polymer ?
#
loop_
_entity_poly.entity_id
_entity_poly.type
_entity_poly.pdbx_seq_one_letter_code
_entity_poly.pdbx_strand_id
1 'polypeptide(L)'
;MENRRGVRGLEENQCHSSLQKGQEGGCRKLQASQPHLHPWKGEGQLILDVISKHVEEKKAIRSGQHGFTKGKSCLTNLIVFYDGMTGWVDERRAAEVVYLDFSKAFDTVSHNILIGKLRKCGLDEWTVRWMENWLNGRAQRAV
;
A
#
# COMPACT_ATOMS: atom_id res chain seq x y z
N MET A 1 -40.91 -18.41 22.91
CA MET A 1 -39.76 -18.73 23.78
C MET A 1 -38.48 -18.53 22.98
N GLU A 2 -37.86 -17.37 23.20
CA GLU A 2 -36.43 -17.05 23.17
C GLU A 2 -35.45 -17.73 22.19
N ASN A 3 -35.17 -17.00 21.10
CA ASN A 3 -33.87 -16.54 20.62
C ASN A 3 -32.59 -17.06 21.34
N ARG A 4 -31.69 -17.71 20.60
CA ARG A 4 -30.24 -17.74 20.94
C ARG A 4 -29.39 -17.32 19.75
N ARG A 5 -29.11 -16.02 19.73
CA ARG A 5 -27.94 -15.40 19.08
C ARG A 5 -26.67 -15.99 19.70
N GLY A 6 -25.78 -16.53 18.87
CA GLY A 6 -24.41 -16.83 19.25
C GLY A 6 -23.48 -15.69 18.82
N VAL A 7 -23.58 -14.53 19.49
CA VAL A 7 -22.55 -13.49 19.42
C VAL A 7 -21.49 -13.88 20.45
N ARG A 8 -20.31 -14.34 19.99
CA ARG A 8 -19.13 -14.40 20.84
C ARG A 8 -18.38 -13.08 20.70
N GLY A 9 -18.56 -12.22 21.70
CA GLY A 9 -17.57 -11.20 22.06
C GLY A 9 -16.54 -11.77 23.04
N LEU A 10 -15.61 -10.91 23.46
CA LEU A 10 -14.43 -11.10 24.32
C LEU A 10 -13.17 -11.48 23.50
N GLU A 11 -12.03 -10.76 23.55
CA GLU A 11 -11.46 -9.94 24.62
C GLU A 11 -10.55 -8.85 24.05
N GLU A 12 -10.70 -7.62 24.56
CA GLU A 12 -9.66 -6.59 24.59
C GLU A 12 -8.61 -6.95 25.65
N ASN A 13 -7.38 -6.43 25.48
CA ASN A 13 -6.25 -6.39 26.41
C ASN A 13 -5.15 -7.43 26.22
N GLN A 14 -4.10 -7.03 25.49
CA GLN A 14 -2.75 -7.06 26.09
C GLN A 14 -1.81 -6.08 25.37
N CYS A 15 -1.81 -4.86 25.90
CA CYS A 15 -0.67 -3.95 25.84
C CYS A 15 0.30 -4.40 26.95
N HIS A 16 1.46 -4.96 26.60
CA HIS A 16 2.57 -5.06 27.54
C HIS A 16 3.86 -4.71 26.81
N SER A 17 4.35 -3.52 27.14
CA SER A 17 5.70 -3.05 26.92
C SER A 17 6.71 -4.03 27.51
N SER A 18 7.81 -4.28 26.79
CA SER A 18 9.11 -4.57 27.39
C SER A 18 10.21 -4.31 26.37
N LEU A 19 10.73 -3.10 26.51
CA LEU A 19 12.03 -2.60 26.10
C LEU A 19 13.14 -3.61 26.46
N GLN A 20 14.03 -3.95 25.53
CA GLN A 20 15.43 -4.22 25.89
C GLN A 20 16.39 -3.84 24.76
N LYS A 21 17.42 -3.12 25.17
CA LYS A 21 18.44 -2.38 24.42
C LYS A 21 19.53 -3.33 23.91
N GLY A 22 20.20 -2.94 22.83
CA GLY A 22 21.60 -3.34 22.58
C GLY A 22 21.96 -3.59 21.12
N GLN A 23 22.52 -2.57 20.45
CA GLN A 23 23.93 -2.53 20.06
C GLN A 23 24.19 -1.29 19.18
N GLU A 24 24.97 -0.35 19.72
CA GLU A 24 25.57 0.75 18.98
C GLU A 24 26.64 0.20 18.03
N GLY A 25 26.40 0.33 16.73
CA GLY A 25 27.39 0.16 15.68
C GLY A 25 27.35 1.39 14.79
N GLY A 26 28.21 2.37 15.06
CA GLY A 26 28.26 3.65 14.37
C GLY A 26 28.59 3.49 12.88
N CYS A 27 27.60 3.73 12.02
CA CYS A 27 27.86 4.07 10.62
C CYS A 27 27.96 5.59 10.52
N ARG A 28 29.15 6.07 10.19
CA ARG A 28 29.54 7.48 10.04
C ARG A 28 28.42 8.28 9.34
N LYS A 29 27.96 9.35 10.00
CA LYS A 29 27.16 10.41 9.39
C LYS A 29 27.97 11.00 8.23
N LEU A 30 27.67 10.60 7.00
CA LEU A 30 27.92 11.48 5.86
C LEU A 30 26.79 12.52 5.92
N GLN A 31 27.10 13.68 6.51
CA GLN A 31 26.28 14.86 6.35
C GLN A 31 26.17 15.13 4.85
N ALA A 32 24.96 15.03 4.30
CA ALA A 32 24.66 15.61 3.00
C ALA A 32 24.68 17.14 3.15
N SER A 33 25.86 17.74 3.06
CA SER A 33 26.00 19.17 2.82
C SER A 33 25.81 19.42 1.32
N GLN A 34 24.55 19.45 0.86
CA GLN A 34 24.19 19.94 -0.47
C GLN A 34 22.98 20.87 -0.32
N PRO A 35 23.16 22.20 -0.19
CA PRO A 35 22.08 23.15 0.07
C PRO A 35 21.21 23.49 -1.14
N HIS A 36 21.32 22.79 -2.27
CA HIS A 36 20.65 23.17 -3.52
C HIS A 36 19.39 22.35 -3.84
N LEU A 37 18.85 21.61 -2.88
CA LEU A 37 17.88 20.55 -3.16
C LEU A 37 16.50 20.74 -2.49
N HIS A 38 15.88 21.89 -2.72
CA HIS A 38 14.43 22.04 -2.51
C HIS A 38 13.69 22.52 -3.78
N PRO A 39 13.51 21.63 -4.78
CA PRO A 39 12.33 21.71 -5.66
C PRO A 39 11.60 20.38 -5.92
N TRP A 40 11.89 19.28 -5.20
CA TRP A 40 11.28 17.98 -5.49
C TRP A 40 9.77 17.86 -5.22
N LYS A 41 9.23 18.72 -4.34
CA LYS A 41 7.82 18.62 -3.92
C LYS A 41 6.83 19.01 -5.04
N GLY A 42 7.23 19.90 -5.94
CA GLY A 42 6.42 20.30 -7.10
C GLY A 42 6.49 19.31 -8.25
N GLU A 43 7.69 18.79 -8.55
CA GLU A 43 7.90 17.82 -9.63
C GLU A 43 7.22 16.47 -9.37
N GLY A 44 7.18 16.05 -8.10
CA GLY A 44 6.53 14.80 -7.71
C GLY A 44 5.02 14.77 -8.04
N GLN A 45 4.31 15.90 -7.92
CA GLN A 45 2.88 15.94 -8.20
C GLN A 45 2.59 15.76 -9.70
N LEU A 46 3.36 16.42 -10.57
CA LEU A 46 3.20 16.29 -12.02
C LEU A 46 3.44 14.84 -12.48
N ILE A 47 4.47 14.20 -11.94
CA ILE A 47 4.80 12.82 -12.26
C ILE A 47 3.72 11.86 -11.75
N LEU A 48 3.21 12.08 -10.53
CA LEU A 48 2.08 11.31 -10.00
C LEU A 48 0.84 11.42 -10.90
N ASP A 49 0.54 12.61 -11.42
CA ASP A 49 -0.60 12.83 -12.30
C ASP A 49 -0.41 12.09 -13.64
N VAL A 50 0.79 12.14 -14.23
CA VAL A 50 1.15 11.41 -15.46
C VAL A 50 0.99 9.90 -15.26
N ILE A 51 1.56 9.36 -14.18
CA ILE A 51 1.48 7.92 -13.88
C ILE A 51 0.04 7.50 -13.62
N SER A 52 -0.70 8.27 -12.82
CA SER A 52 -2.09 7.94 -12.46
C SER A 52 -2.98 7.87 -13.69
N LYS A 53 -2.85 8.85 -14.59
CA LYS A 53 -3.57 8.87 -15.87
C LYS A 53 -3.21 7.66 -16.73
N HIS A 54 -1.92 7.36 -16.88
CA HIS A 54 -1.46 6.23 -17.69
C HIS A 54 -1.97 4.88 -17.16
N VAL A 55 -1.90 4.68 -15.84
CA VAL A 55 -2.36 3.47 -15.16
C VAL A 55 -3.87 3.27 -15.32
N GLU A 56 -4.65 4.36 -15.29
CA GLU A 56 -6.09 4.37 -15.54
C GLU A 56 -6.42 4.02 -17.00
N GLU A 57 -5.78 4.68 -17.97
CA GLU A 57 -6.00 4.45 -19.41
C GLU A 57 -5.64 3.03 -19.83
N LYS A 58 -4.55 2.47 -19.29
CA LYS A 58 -4.11 1.10 -19.57
C LYS A 58 -4.90 0.04 -18.82
N LYS A 59 -5.85 0.44 -17.94
CA LYS A 59 -6.59 -0.48 -17.05
C LYS A 59 -5.64 -1.43 -16.30
N ALA A 60 -4.47 -0.92 -15.90
CA ALA A 60 -3.44 -1.71 -15.25
C ALA A 60 -3.85 -2.15 -13.83
N ILE A 61 -4.83 -1.44 -13.24
CA ILE A 61 -5.42 -1.75 -11.94
C ILE A 61 -6.74 -2.48 -12.14
N ARG A 62 -6.93 -3.59 -11.41
CA ARG A 62 -8.16 -4.37 -11.42
C ARG A 62 -9.33 -3.55 -10.87
N SER A 63 -10.53 -3.76 -11.42
CA SER A 63 -11.76 -3.09 -10.97
C SER A 63 -12.09 -3.32 -9.48
N GLY A 64 -11.64 -4.42 -8.87
CA GLY A 64 -11.81 -4.68 -7.44
C GLY A 64 -10.85 -3.91 -6.52
N GLN A 65 -9.83 -3.23 -7.05
CA GLN A 65 -8.93 -2.39 -6.25
C GLN A 65 -9.68 -1.13 -5.82
N HIS A 66 -9.74 -0.91 -4.50
CA HIS A 66 -10.35 0.27 -3.89
C HIS A 66 -9.33 1.19 -3.23
N GLY A 67 -8.25 0.63 -2.66
CA GLY A 67 -7.17 1.42 -2.08
C GLY A 67 -6.46 2.25 -3.13
N PHE A 68 -6.16 3.52 -2.80
CA PHE A 68 -5.46 4.48 -3.66
C PHE A 68 -6.08 4.67 -5.06
N THR A 69 -7.38 4.41 -5.21
CA THR A 69 -8.10 4.55 -6.49
C THR A 69 -9.08 5.71 -6.40
N LYS A 70 -9.00 6.65 -7.34
CA LYS A 70 -9.90 7.81 -7.39
C LYS A 70 -11.36 7.35 -7.49
N GLY A 71 -12.24 7.97 -6.70
CA GLY A 71 -13.67 7.65 -6.67
C GLY A 71 -14.03 6.37 -5.92
N LYS A 72 -13.06 5.69 -5.29
CA LYS A 72 -13.29 4.52 -4.43
C LYS A 72 -12.80 4.78 -3.02
N SER A 73 -13.47 4.15 -2.07
CA SER A 73 -13.20 4.28 -0.63
C SER A 73 -13.25 2.91 0.06
N CYS A 74 -12.80 2.89 1.32
CA CYS A 74 -12.96 1.72 2.19
C CYS A 74 -14.43 1.32 2.32
N LEU A 75 -15.33 2.30 2.42
CA LEU A 75 -16.77 2.06 2.50
C LEU A 75 -17.30 1.38 1.24
N THR A 76 -16.95 1.87 0.04
CA THR A 76 -17.39 1.22 -1.22
C THR A 76 -16.83 -0.20 -1.36
N ASN A 77 -15.61 -0.44 -0.87
CA ASN A 77 -15.02 -1.79 -0.84
C ASN A 77 -15.86 -2.73 0.03
N LEU A 78 -16.25 -2.26 1.22
CA LEU A 78 -17.05 -3.02 2.16
C LEU A 78 -18.44 -3.33 1.59
N ILE A 79 -19.07 -2.35 0.93
CA ILE A 79 -20.38 -2.53 0.27
C ILE A 79 -20.30 -3.62 -0.81
N VAL A 80 -19.33 -3.52 -1.73
CA VAL A 80 -19.15 -4.51 -2.81
C VAL A 80 -18.83 -5.90 -2.27
N PHE A 81 -18.03 -5.96 -1.20
CA PHE A 81 -17.73 -7.22 -0.52
C PHE A 81 -18.97 -7.86 0.10
N TYR A 82 -19.74 -7.11 0.88
CA TYR A 82 -20.94 -7.66 1.53
C TYR A 82 -22.01 -8.05 0.52
N ASP A 83 -22.21 -7.26 -0.54
CA ASP A 83 -23.15 -7.59 -1.62
C ASP A 83 -22.85 -8.97 -2.24
N GLY A 84 -21.59 -9.24 -2.55
CA GLY A 84 -21.15 -10.55 -3.06
C GLY A 84 -21.32 -11.67 -2.02
N MET A 85 -20.98 -11.42 -0.76
CA MET A 85 -21.15 -12.39 0.32
C MET A 85 -22.63 -12.72 0.56
N THR A 86 -23.51 -11.72 0.58
CA THR A 86 -24.96 -11.95 0.74
C THR A 86 -25.55 -12.73 -0.42
N GLY A 87 -25.10 -12.46 -1.66
CA GLY A 87 -25.51 -13.26 -2.82
C GLY A 87 -25.17 -14.75 -2.68
N TRP A 88 -23.97 -15.07 -2.18
CA TRP A 88 -23.60 -16.47 -1.91
C TRP A 88 -24.41 -17.09 -0.77
N VAL A 89 -24.71 -16.34 0.28
CA VAL A 89 -25.55 -16.79 1.40
C VAL A 89 -26.96 -17.10 0.92
N ASP A 90 -27.55 -16.24 0.08
CA ASP A 90 -28.88 -16.42 -0.49
C ASP A 90 -28.96 -17.65 -1.40
N GLU A 91 -27.88 -17.92 -2.14
CA GLU A 91 -27.71 -19.14 -2.96
C GLU A 91 -27.41 -20.41 -2.11
N ARG A 92 -27.35 -20.29 -0.78
CA ARG A 92 -26.97 -21.36 0.17
C ARG A 92 -25.59 -21.95 -0.11
N ARG A 93 -24.66 -21.15 -0.63
CA ARG A 93 -23.28 -21.56 -0.90
C ARG A 93 -22.42 -21.33 0.34
N ALA A 94 -21.50 -22.25 0.58
CA ALA A 94 -20.47 -22.04 1.59
C ALA A 94 -19.51 -20.95 1.11
N ALA A 95 -19.24 -19.97 1.98
CA ALA A 95 -18.33 -18.87 1.72
C ALA A 95 -17.29 -18.78 2.84
N GLU A 96 -16.02 -18.62 2.46
CA GLU A 96 -14.90 -18.42 3.37
C GLU A 96 -14.13 -17.18 2.94
N VAL A 97 -13.60 -16.44 3.91
CA VAL A 97 -12.91 -15.16 3.68
C VAL A 97 -11.51 -15.25 4.25
N VAL A 98 -10.51 -15.01 3.41
CA VAL A 98 -9.10 -14.96 3.81
C VAL A 98 -8.62 -13.52 3.72
N TYR A 99 -8.18 -12.98 4.86
CA TYR A 99 -7.56 -11.66 4.94
C TYR A 99 -6.03 -11.82 4.89
N LEU A 100 -5.39 -11.06 4.01
CA LEU A 100 -3.94 -11.03 3.85
C LEU A 100 -3.45 -9.60 4.08
N ASP A 101 -2.35 -9.47 4.82
CA ASP A 101 -1.67 -8.21 5.05
C ASP A 101 -0.16 -8.37 4.88
N PHE A 102 0.50 -7.34 4.35
CA PHE A 102 1.94 -7.31 4.14
C PHE A 102 2.60 -6.48 5.23
N SER A 103 3.43 -7.11 6.06
CA SER A 103 4.25 -6.38 7.03
C SER A 103 5.20 -5.43 6.32
N LYS A 104 5.12 -4.13 6.66
CA LYS A 104 5.98 -3.07 6.08
C LYS A 104 5.99 -3.10 4.54
N ALA A 105 4.81 -3.17 3.92
CA ALA A 105 4.65 -3.34 2.48
C ALA A 105 5.52 -2.37 1.64
N PHE A 106 5.60 -1.09 2.02
CA PHE A 106 6.38 -0.10 1.27
C PHE A 106 7.90 -0.24 1.47
N ASP A 107 8.35 -0.75 2.62
CA ASP A 107 9.77 -0.95 2.91
C ASP A 107 10.30 -2.27 2.30
N THR A 108 9.40 -3.23 2.04
CA THR A 108 9.75 -4.58 1.58
C THR A 108 9.63 -4.78 0.07
N VAL A 109 9.01 -3.84 -0.65
CA VAL A 109 8.87 -3.91 -2.11
C VAL A 109 10.24 -3.79 -2.78
N SER A 110 10.64 -4.81 -3.55
CA SER A 110 11.85 -4.77 -4.36
C SER A 110 11.76 -3.69 -5.44
N HIS A 111 12.70 -2.74 -5.42
CA HIS A 111 12.78 -1.67 -6.42
C HIS A 111 12.89 -2.22 -7.85
N ASN A 112 13.71 -3.25 -8.09
CA ASN A 112 13.88 -3.86 -9.41
C ASN A 112 12.57 -4.45 -9.95
N ILE A 113 11.78 -5.11 -9.08
CA ILE A 113 10.49 -5.67 -9.46
C ILE A 113 9.49 -4.55 -9.76
N LEU A 114 9.45 -3.50 -8.94
CA LEU A 114 8.57 -2.35 -9.15
C LEU A 114 8.85 -1.67 -10.49
N ILE A 115 10.12 -1.36 -10.77
CA ILE A 115 10.56 -0.76 -12.03
C ILE A 115 10.25 -1.66 -13.23
N GLY A 116 10.50 -2.97 -13.11
CA GLY A 116 10.15 -3.93 -14.17
C GLY A 116 8.64 -3.96 -14.44
N LYS A 117 7.79 -3.82 -13.42
CA LYS A 117 6.33 -3.70 -13.60
C LYS A 117 5.94 -2.40 -14.29
N LEU A 118 6.54 -1.27 -13.91
CA LEU A 118 6.26 0.03 -14.53
C LEU A 118 6.59 0.04 -16.02
N ARG A 119 7.73 -0.55 -16.41
CA ARG A 119 8.09 -0.77 -17.83
C ARG A 119 7.07 -1.64 -18.56
N LYS A 120 6.64 -2.75 -17.94
CA LYS A 120 5.61 -3.65 -18.51
C LYS A 120 4.22 -3.00 -18.63
N CYS A 121 3.90 -2.04 -17.77
CA CYS A 121 2.69 -1.23 -17.89
C CYS A 121 2.76 -0.24 -19.07
N GLY A 122 3.91 -0.11 -19.73
CA GLY A 122 4.09 0.72 -20.91
C GLY A 122 4.30 2.20 -20.61
N LEU A 123 4.77 2.54 -19.40
CA LEU A 123 5.22 3.90 -19.10
C LEU A 123 6.43 4.24 -19.97
N ASP A 124 6.58 5.53 -20.29
CA ASP A 124 7.72 6.00 -21.06
C ASP A 124 9.03 5.86 -20.27
N GLU A 125 10.13 5.67 -21.01
CA GLU A 125 11.45 5.41 -20.42
C GLU A 125 11.94 6.57 -19.53
N TRP A 126 11.55 7.80 -19.86
CA TRP A 126 11.94 8.97 -19.07
C TRP A 126 11.27 8.95 -17.69
N THR A 127 9.97 8.69 -17.62
CA THR A 127 9.22 8.54 -16.36
C THR A 127 9.75 7.38 -15.53
N VAL A 128 10.04 6.23 -16.17
CA VAL A 128 10.63 5.07 -15.48
C VAL A 128 11.99 5.41 -14.89
N ARG A 129 12.88 6.05 -15.66
CA ARG A 129 14.21 6.44 -15.19
C ARG A 129 14.14 7.48 -14.07
N TRP A 130 13.17 8.38 -14.12
CA TRP A 130 12.91 9.30 -13.01
C TRP A 130 12.52 8.53 -11.74
N MET A 131 11.65 7.51 -11.84
CA MET A 131 11.29 6.68 -10.68
C MET A 131 12.47 5.85 -10.15
N GLU A 132 13.31 5.30 -11.03
CA GLU A 132 14.55 4.60 -10.65
C GLU A 132 15.45 5.52 -9.83
N ASN A 133 15.72 6.73 -10.33
CA ASN A 133 16.53 7.73 -9.64
C ASN A 133 15.89 8.18 -8.32
N TRP A 134 14.57 8.35 -8.31
CA TRP A 134 13.81 8.73 -7.12
C TRP A 134 13.89 7.66 -6.03
N LEU A 135 13.85 6.37 -6.39
CA LEU A 135 13.95 5.26 -5.45
C LEU A 135 15.39 4.98 -4.98
N ASN A 136 16.39 5.32 -5.78
CA ASN A 136 17.79 5.11 -5.45
C ASN A 136 18.26 5.98 -4.27
N GLY A 137 19.03 5.38 -3.34
CA GLY A 137 19.72 6.11 -2.27
C GLY A 137 18.85 6.68 -1.15
N ARG A 138 17.54 6.38 -1.12
CA ARG A 138 16.67 6.82 -0.02
C ARG A 138 16.73 5.86 1.17
N ALA A 139 16.91 6.44 2.35
CA ALA A 139 16.67 5.76 3.62
C ALA A 139 15.38 6.34 4.23
N GLN A 140 14.37 5.50 4.43
CA GLN A 140 13.13 5.90 5.05
C GLN A 140 13.29 5.83 6.58
N ARG A 141 13.05 6.95 7.28
CA ARG A 141 13.01 6.97 8.74
C ARG A 141 11.59 6.60 9.18
N ALA A 142 11.43 5.42 9.78
CA ALA A 142 10.21 5.10 10.52
C ALA A 142 10.15 6.00 11.77
N VAL A 143 9.00 6.63 12.00
CA VAL A 143 8.69 7.38 13.24
C VAL A 143 8.03 6.43 14.23
#